data_AF-A0A7G9YM00-F1
#
_entry.id   AF-A0A7G9YM00-F1
#
_cell.length_a   1.000
_cell.length_b   1.000
_cell.length_c   1.000
_cell.angle_alpha   90.00
_cell.angle_beta   90.00
_cell.angle_gamma   90.00
#
_symmetry.space_group_name_H-M   'P 1'
#
loop_
_entity.id
_entity.type
_entity.pdbx_description
1 polymer ?
#
loop_
_entity_poly.entity_id
_entity_poly.type
_entity_poly.pdbx_seq_one_letter_code
_entity_poly.pdbx_strand_id
1 'polypeptide(L)'
;MDTEDRFNNSVLSVLSVVKSGDFYRLYGSDIARNPTVNEEMKMGSMKAYRALKKAGIDFVTSVPCVNLGGLLDLLESDPGIVHIPVTREEEGVGICAGAYLGGANPALVMQNSGLGNSINALASLSLLYRMPLLMVLSHRGDLGEQISAQVPMGQLTPGLLDDLGIPWYSPTPSDVDRVIPGAWTLAKTSGLPVAILLGESFWV
;
A
#
# COMPACT_ATOMS: atom_id res chain seq x y z
N MET A 1 -36.27 2.61 -3.30
CA MET A 1 -34.96 1.95 -3.17
C MET A 1 -33.93 3.02 -3.39
N ASP A 2 -33.33 3.48 -2.29
CA ASP A 2 -32.51 4.69 -2.22
C ASP A 2 -31.21 4.56 -3.02
N THR A 3 -30.65 5.70 -3.44
CA THR A 3 -29.36 5.79 -4.13
C THR A 3 -28.20 5.20 -3.31
N GLU A 4 -28.32 5.22 -1.99
CA GLU A 4 -27.38 4.64 -1.02
C GLU A 4 -27.36 3.10 -1.08
N ASP A 5 -28.54 2.46 -1.25
CA ASP A 5 -28.67 1.01 -1.42
C ASP A 5 -28.12 0.53 -2.77
N ARG A 6 -28.19 1.36 -3.82
CA ARG A 6 -27.58 1.04 -5.12
C ARG A 6 -26.06 1.13 -5.06
N PHE A 7 -25.53 2.10 -4.32
CA PHE A 7 -24.08 2.28 -4.14
C PHE A 7 -23.46 1.12 -3.36
N ASN A 8 -24.06 0.73 -2.23
CA ASN A 8 -23.62 -0.41 -1.45
C ASN A 8 -23.66 -1.72 -2.25
N ASN A 9 -24.71 -1.93 -3.06
CA ASN A 9 -24.80 -3.12 -3.91
C ASN A 9 -23.81 -3.12 -5.08
N SER A 10 -23.43 -1.96 -5.63
CA SER A 10 -22.43 -1.87 -6.70
C SER A 10 -20.99 -2.07 -6.21
N VAL A 11 -20.69 -1.64 -4.98
CA VAL A 11 -19.38 -1.93 -4.35
C VAL A 11 -19.27 -3.42 -4.05
N LEU A 12 -20.35 -4.03 -3.53
CA LEU A 12 -20.40 -5.47 -3.23
C LEU A 12 -20.32 -6.36 -4.50
N SER A 13 -20.82 -5.91 -5.65
CA SER A 13 -20.76 -6.68 -6.90
C SER A 13 -19.35 -6.72 -7.49
N VAL A 14 -18.61 -5.60 -7.44
CA VAL A 14 -17.18 -5.55 -7.83
C VAL A 14 -16.34 -6.42 -6.87
N LEU A 15 -16.65 -6.39 -5.57
CA LEU A 15 -16.00 -7.22 -4.56
C LEU A 15 -16.22 -8.73 -4.77
N SER A 16 -17.31 -9.15 -5.41
CA SER A 16 -17.60 -10.58 -5.65
C SER A 16 -16.68 -11.23 -6.69
N VAL A 17 -16.08 -10.45 -7.58
CA VAL A 17 -15.23 -10.94 -8.68
C VAL A 17 -13.78 -11.21 -8.22
N VAL A 18 -13.34 -10.58 -7.12
CA VAL A 18 -11.95 -10.61 -6.66
C VAL A 18 -11.68 -11.65 -5.55
N LYS A 19 -12.73 -12.25 -4.96
CA LYS A 19 -12.62 -13.17 -3.80
C LYS A 19 -12.26 -14.63 -4.15
N SER A 20 -11.29 -14.89 -5.03
CA SER A 20 -10.65 -16.21 -5.11
C SER A 20 -9.35 -16.22 -4.30
N GLY A 21 -9.47 -16.48 -3.00
CA GLY A 21 -8.39 -16.46 -1.99
C GLY A 21 -7.29 -17.53 -2.11
N ASP A 22 -6.91 -17.94 -3.32
CA ASP A 22 -5.87 -18.95 -3.56
C ASP A 22 -4.51 -18.37 -3.96
N PHE A 23 -4.37 -17.04 -4.06
CA PHE A 23 -3.17 -16.41 -4.63
C PHE A 23 -1.92 -16.51 -3.75
N TYR A 24 -2.05 -16.44 -2.42
CA TYR A 24 -0.91 -16.45 -1.49
C TYR A 24 -0.28 -17.82 -1.27
N ARG A 25 -1.04 -18.91 -1.49
CA ARG A 25 -0.55 -20.28 -1.25
C ARG A 25 0.52 -20.73 -2.25
N LEU A 26 0.60 -20.07 -3.41
CA LEU A 26 1.50 -20.44 -4.51
C LEU A 26 2.89 -19.78 -4.42
N TYR A 27 3.07 -18.73 -3.61
CA TYR A 27 4.33 -18.00 -3.48
C TYR A 27 5.12 -18.28 -2.19
N GLY A 28 4.56 -19.06 -1.25
CA GLY A 28 5.07 -19.18 0.12
C GLY A 28 5.86 -20.43 0.50
N SER A 29 6.19 -21.35 -0.43
CA SER A 29 6.68 -22.68 -0.01
C SER A 29 8.17 -22.80 0.37
N ASP A 30 9.04 -21.82 0.07
CA ASP A 30 10.50 -22.07 0.18
C ASP A 30 11.31 -21.10 1.08
N ILE A 31 10.69 -20.22 1.87
CA ILE A 31 11.42 -19.32 2.81
C ILE A 31 11.32 -19.79 4.29
N ALA A 32 10.62 -20.90 4.56
CA ALA A 32 10.25 -21.35 5.90
C ALA A 32 11.37 -22.07 6.72
N ARG A 33 12.54 -21.45 6.93
CA ARG A 33 13.61 -22.09 7.75
C ARG A 33 14.40 -21.20 8.72
N ASN A 34 13.87 -20.08 9.23
CA ASN A 34 14.51 -19.40 10.38
C ASN A 34 13.50 -18.73 11.34
N PRO A 35 13.38 -19.18 12.61
CA PRO A 35 12.33 -18.71 13.52
C PRO A 35 12.55 -17.31 14.14
N THR A 36 13.78 -16.80 14.25
CA THR A 36 14.04 -15.45 14.80
C THR A 36 13.69 -14.33 13.83
N VAL A 37 13.93 -14.54 12.53
CA VAL A 37 13.51 -13.66 11.43
C VAL A 37 11.98 -13.47 11.41
N ASN A 38 11.23 -14.42 11.97
CA ASN A 38 9.77 -14.41 11.97
C ASN A 38 9.15 -13.50 13.05
N GLU A 39 9.88 -13.10 14.10
CA GLU A 39 9.36 -12.23 15.16
C GLU A 39 9.62 -10.73 14.88
N GLU A 40 10.79 -10.38 14.34
CA GLU A 40 11.12 -8.99 13.99
C GLU A 40 10.39 -8.53 12.71
N MET A 41 10.32 -9.37 11.66
CA MET A 41 9.43 -9.16 10.50
C MET A 41 7.96 -8.92 10.92
N LYS A 42 7.49 -9.65 11.93
CA LYS A 42 6.15 -9.45 12.50
C LYS A 42 6.03 -8.12 13.22
N MET A 43 7.07 -7.65 13.89
CA MET A 43 7.06 -6.37 14.61
C MET A 43 7.00 -5.17 13.66
N GLY A 44 7.81 -5.15 12.61
CA GLY A 44 7.79 -4.08 11.60
C GLY A 44 6.43 -3.99 10.89
N SER A 45 5.92 -5.14 10.44
CA SER A 45 4.59 -5.26 9.83
C SER A 45 3.47 -4.81 10.78
N MET A 46 3.52 -5.23 12.04
CA MET A 46 2.55 -4.84 13.07
C MET A 46 2.55 -3.33 13.32
N LYS A 47 3.72 -2.69 13.32
CA LYS A 47 3.84 -1.24 13.49
C LYS A 47 3.27 -0.47 12.30
N ALA A 48 3.58 -0.90 11.07
CA ALA A 48 3.00 -0.30 9.88
C ALA A 48 1.46 -0.44 9.87
N TYR A 49 0.95 -1.63 10.20
CA TYR A 49 -0.49 -1.88 10.34
C TYR A 49 -1.15 -0.98 11.39
N ARG A 50 -0.59 -0.90 12.61
CA ARG A 50 -1.13 -0.03 13.66
C ARG A 50 -1.14 1.44 13.25
N ALA A 51 -0.09 1.88 12.57
CA ALA A 51 0.01 3.24 12.08
C ALA A 51 -1.04 3.55 10.99
N LEU A 52 -1.35 2.59 10.10
CA LEU A 52 -2.45 2.69 9.13
C LEU A 52 -3.82 2.81 9.83
N LYS A 53 -4.07 1.98 10.85
CA LYS A 53 -5.30 2.07 11.66
C LYS A 53 -5.42 3.42 12.37
N LYS A 54 -4.33 3.91 12.93
CA LYS A 54 -4.27 5.21 13.60
C LYS A 54 -4.49 6.37 12.62
N ALA A 55 -4.09 6.21 11.35
CA ALA A 55 -4.42 7.15 10.30
C ALA A 55 -5.91 7.11 9.90
N GLY A 56 -6.66 6.08 10.33
CA GLY A 56 -8.06 5.89 9.95
C GLY A 56 -8.21 5.29 8.56
N ILE A 57 -7.19 4.60 8.04
CA ILE A 57 -7.31 3.83 6.80
C ILE A 57 -8.27 2.67 7.02
N ASP A 58 -9.27 2.57 6.16
CA ASP A 58 -10.37 1.60 6.22
C ASP A 58 -10.56 0.84 4.89
N PHE A 59 -9.77 1.19 3.87
CA PHE A 59 -9.79 0.54 2.56
C PHE A 59 -8.37 0.41 2.03
N VAL A 60 -7.97 -0.80 1.62
CA VAL A 60 -6.61 -1.05 1.12
C VAL A 60 -6.66 -1.87 -0.15
N THR A 61 -5.97 -1.38 -1.19
CA THR A 61 -5.59 -2.22 -2.33
C THR A 61 -4.16 -2.69 -2.17
N SER A 62 -3.85 -3.90 -2.63
CA SER A 62 -2.49 -4.41 -2.53
C SER A 62 -2.02 -5.17 -3.77
N VAL A 63 -0.74 -5.01 -4.11
CA VAL A 63 -0.03 -5.97 -4.96
C VAL A 63 0.97 -6.76 -4.10
N PRO A 64 0.84 -8.10 -4.03
CA PRO A 64 1.69 -8.92 -3.16
C PRO A 64 3.18 -8.78 -3.44
N CYS A 65 3.96 -8.68 -2.36
CA CYS A 65 5.42 -8.70 -2.37
C CYS A 65 5.91 -9.51 -1.17
N VAL A 66 7.04 -10.19 -1.29
CA VAL A 66 7.64 -11.01 -0.21
C VAL A 66 7.80 -10.20 1.08
N ASN A 67 8.29 -8.96 1.00
CA ASN A 67 8.49 -8.11 2.18
C ASN A 67 7.17 -7.67 2.83
N LEU A 68 6.07 -7.66 2.07
CA LEU A 68 4.77 -7.19 2.56
C LEU A 68 3.95 -8.29 3.23
N GLY A 69 4.37 -9.56 3.17
CA GLY A 69 3.56 -10.70 3.62
C GLY A 69 2.94 -10.53 5.01
N GLY A 70 3.75 -10.18 6.01
CA GLY A 70 3.26 -9.98 7.38
C GLY A 70 2.28 -8.81 7.52
N LEU A 71 2.42 -7.75 6.72
CA LEU A 71 1.46 -6.64 6.69
C LEU A 71 0.15 -7.06 6.00
N LEU A 72 0.24 -7.78 4.89
CA LEU A 72 -0.92 -8.26 4.14
C LEU A 72 -1.76 -9.24 4.98
N ASP A 73 -1.13 -10.14 5.74
CA ASP A 73 -1.83 -11.04 6.66
C ASP A 73 -2.63 -10.27 7.72
N LEU A 74 -2.06 -9.18 8.24
CA LEU A 74 -2.74 -8.32 9.22
C LEU A 74 -3.90 -7.53 8.61
N LEU A 75 -3.73 -7.03 7.39
CA LEU A 75 -4.78 -6.32 6.65
C LEU A 75 -5.95 -7.24 6.28
N GLU A 76 -5.67 -8.45 5.80
CA GLU A 76 -6.67 -9.47 5.45
C GLU A 76 -7.46 -9.92 6.69
N SER A 77 -6.81 -9.98 7.85
CA SER A 77 -7.41 -10.44 9.10
C SER A 77 -8.22 -9.36 9.84
N ASP A 78 -8.18 -8.10 9.40
CA ASP A 78 -8.87 -6.99 10.07
C ASP A 78 -10.25 -6.72 9.44
N PRO A 79 -11.37 -7.03 10.14
CA PRO A 79 -12.71 -6.77 9.62
C PRO A 79 -13.04 -5.27 9.48
N GLY A 80 -12.25 -4.38 10.08
CA GLY A 80 -12.37 -2.94 9.95
C GLY A 80 -11.60 -2.35 8.77
N ILE A 81 -11.00 -3.19 7.91
CA ILE A 81 -10.38 -2.78 6.65
C ILE A 81 -11.00 -3.60 5.51
N VAL A 82 -11.48 -2.93 4.48
CA VAL A 82 -11.80 -3.59 3.21
C VAL A 82 -10.50 -3.76 2.43
N HIS A 83 -9.99 -4.98 2.42
CA HIS A 83 -8.77 -5.33 1.68
C HIS A 83 -9.11 -5.94 0.32
N ILE A 84 -8.53 -5.39 -0.76
CA ILE A 84 -8.69 -5.87 -2.14
C ILE A 84 -7.30 -6.12 -2.76
N PRO A 85 -6.86 -7.37 -2.88
CA PRO A 85 -5.71 -7.71 -3.69
C PRO A 85 -5.99 -7.38 -5.17
N VAL A 86 -5.05 -6.73 -5.84
CA VAL A 86 -5.15 -6.38 -7.27
C VAL A 86 -4.04 -7.06 -8.06
N THR A 87 -4.26 -7.24 -9.36
CA THR A 87 -3.29 -7.92 -10.22
C THR A 87 -2.21 -7.00 -10.73
N ARG A 88 -2.52 -5.70 -10.80
CA ARG A 88 -1.62 -4.63 -11.27
C ARG A 88 -1.76 -3.39 -10.42
N GLU A 89 -0.66 -2.70 -10.18
CA GLU A 89 -0.61 -1.55 -9.28
C GLU A 89 -1.51 -0.39 -9.78
N GLU A 90 -1.57 -0.18 -11.09
CA GLU A 90 -2.41 0.84 -11.71
C GLU A 90 -3.92 0.62 -11.51
N GLU A 91 -4.36 -0.63 -11.33
CA GLU A 91 -5.75 -0.96 -10.96
C GLU A 91 -6.06 -0.46 -9.55
N GLY A 92 -5.09 -0.65 -8.64
CA GLY A 92 -5.18 -0.20 -7.26
C GLY A 92 -5.39 1.32 -7.16
N VAL A 93 -4.71 2.10 -7.99
CA VAL A 93 -4.90 3.56 -8.06
C VAL A 93 -6.36 3.92 -8.37
N GLY A 94 -6.95 3.29 -9.40
CA GLY A 94 -8.34 3.53 -9.79
C GLY A 94 -9.36 3.08 -8.76
N ILE A 95 -9.16 1.90 -8.17
CA ILE A 95 -10.04 1.36 -7.13
C ILE A 95 -9.98 2.24 -5.87
N CYS A 96 -8.79 2.67 -5.45
CA CYS A 96 -8.64 3.59 -4.32
C CYS A 96 -9.31 4.95 -4.59
N ALA A 97 -9.21 5.48 -5.82
CA ALA A 97 -9.92 6.70 -6.17
C ALA A 97 -11.44 6.54 -6.03
N GLY A 98 -12.01 5.42 -6.52
CA GLY A 98 -13.42 5.10 -6.34
C GLY A 98 -13.81 4.94 -4.87
N ALA A 99 -12.98 4.28 -4.06
CA ALA A 99 -13.20 4.12 -2.63
C ALA A 99 -13.22 5.47 -1.91
N TYR A 100 -12.29 6.38 -2.22
CA TYR A 100 -12.28 7.72 -1.67
C TYR A 100 -13.54 8.52 -2.01
N LEU A 101 -13.98 8.47 -3.28
CA LEU A 101 -15.23 9.10 -3.70
C LEU A 101 -16.46 8.49 -3.00
N GLY A 102 -16.36 7.23 -2.59
CA GLY A 102 -17.34 6.53 -1.75
C GLY A 102 -17.27 6.86 -0.25
N GLY A 103 -16.37 7.75 0.17
CA GLY A 103 -16.22 8.16 1.57
C GLY A 103 -15.19 7.36 2.39
N ALA A 104 -14.48 6.42 1.78
CA ALA A 104 -13.42 5.66 2.44
C ALA A 104 -12.10 6.45 2.53
N ASN A 105 -11.19 5.97 3.37
CA ASN A 105 -9.82 6.47 3.51
C ASN A 105 -8.85 5.43 2.91
N PRO A 106 -8.51 5.52 1.60
CA PRO A 106 -7.77 4.47 0.93
C PRO A 106 -6.26 4.52 1.15
N ALA A 107 -5.65 3.34 1.17
CA ALA A 107 -4.22 3.15 0.94
C ALA A 107 -3.94 2.14 -0.19
N LEU A 108 -2.87 2.36 -0.93
CA LEU A 108 -2.31 1.42 -1.90
C LEU A 108 -1.00 0.85 -1.36
N VAL A 109 -0.95 -0.45 -1.13
CA VAL A 109 0.21 -1.16 -0.59
C VAL A 109 0.88 -1.97 -1.71
N MET A 110 2.10 -1.61 -2.08
CA MET A 110 2.81 -2.26 -3.20
C MET A 110 4.32 -2.21 -3.01
N GLN A 111 5.07 -2.89 -3.87
CA GLN A 111 6.52 -2.66 -3.94
C GLN A 111 6.81 -1.36 -4.71
N ASN A 112 7.95 -0.73 -4.43
CA ASN A 112 8.38 0.48 -5.13
C ASN A 112 8.55 0.34 -6.65
N SER A 113 8.81 -0.86 -7.18
CA SER A 113 8.82 -1.10 -8.64
C SER A 113 7.46 -0.80 -9.29
N GLY A 114 6.38 -1.02 -8.54
CA GLY A 114 5.00 -0.74 -8.95
C GLY A 114 4.70 0.74 -9.15
N LEU A 115 5.50 1.63 -8.53
CA LEU A 115 5.41 3.07 -8.78
C LEU A 115 5.65 3.38 -10.26
N GLY A 116 6.64 2.74 -10.88
CA GLY A 116 6.97 2.93 -12.29
C GLY A 116 5.82 2.54 -13.23
N ASN A 117 5.12 1.46 -12.91
CA ASN A 117 3.93 1.02 -13.65
C ASN A 117 2.73 1.96 -13.47
N SER A 118 2.64 2.58 -12.28
CA SER A 118 1.48 3.38 -11.87
C SER A 118 1.54 4.84 -12.30
N ILE A 119 2.65 5.32 -12.87
CA ILE A 119 2.88 6.75 -13.18
C ILE A 119 1.71 7.36 -13.97
N ASN A 120 1.27 6.70 -15.05
CA ASN A 120 0.19 7.24 -15.88
C ASN A 120 -1.14 7.30 -15.12
N ALA A 121 -1.47 6.29 -14.31
CA ALA A 121 -2.68 6.29 -13.49
C ALA A 121 -2.62 7.39 -12.41
N LEU A 122 -1.49 7.53 -11.73
CA LEU A 122 -1.30 8.59 -10.74
C LEU A 122 -1.41 9.98 -11.37
N ALA A 123 -0.79 10.21 -12.52
CA ALA A 123 -0.81 11.50 -13.20
C ALA A 123 -2.20 11.85 -13.77
N SER A 124 -2.81 10.92 -14.51
CA SER A 124 -4.07 11.17 -15.23
C SER A 124 -5.32 11.07 -14.34
N LEU A 125 -5.21 10.49 -13.14
CA LEU A 125 -6.32 10.36 -12.20
C LEU A 125 -6.05 11.07 -10.88
N SER A 126 -5.13 10.55 -10.06
CA SER A 126 -4.99 11.03 -8.69
C SER A 126 -4.48 12.48 -8.61
N LEU A 127 -3.46 12.82 -9.38
CA LEU A 127 -2.90 14.16 -9.44
C LEU A 127 -3.84 15.12 -10.17
N LEU A 128 -4.36 14.73 -11.34
CA LEU A 128 -5.27 15.57 -12.14
C LEU A 128 -6.52 15.99 -11.37
N TYR A 129 -7.18 15.03 -10.70
CA TYR A 129 -8.42 15.29 -9.98
C TYR A 129 -8.22 15.63 -8.51
N ARG A 130 -6.95 15.75 -8.06
CA ARG A 130 -6.59 16.07 -6.68
C ARG A 130 -7.18 15.07 -5.66
N MET A 131 -7.04 13.78 -5.96
CA MET A 131 -7.52 12.69 -5.10
C MET A 131 -6.44 12.31 -4.07
N PRO A 132 -6.73 12.39 -2.76
CA PRO A 132 -5.87 11.85 -1.72
C PRO A 132 -5.66 10.34 -1.89
N LEU A 133 -4.41 9.91 -1.74
CA LEU A 133 -4.04 8.50 -1.73
C LEU A 133 -2.81 8.31 -0.85
N LEU A 134 -2.90 7.44 0.15
CA LEU A 134 -1.71 7.00 0.87
C LEU A 134 -1.07 5.83 0.12
N MET A 135 0.15 5.99 -0.37
CA MET A 135 0.91 4.89 -0.97
C MET A 135 1.91 4.36 0.05
N VAL A 136 1.82 3.07 0.38
CA VAL A 136 2.79 2.38 1.24
C VAL A 136 3.64 1.48 0.35
N LEU A 137 4.89 1.89 0.14
CA LEU A 137 5.82 1.23 -0.75
C LEU A 137 6.82 0.43 0.07
N SER A 138 6.88 -0.90 -0.12
CA SER A 138 8.07 -1.64 0.31
C SER A 138 9.24 -1.20 -0.58
N HIS A 139 10.16 -0.45 0.01
CA HIS A 139 11.27 0.16 -0.72
C HIS A 139 12.44 -0.83 -0.80
N ARG A 140 12.65 -1.36 -2.01
CA ARG A 140 13.74 -2.27 -2.38
C ARG A 140 14.81 -1.53 -3.17
N GLY A 141 15.99 -2.13 -3.32
CA GLY A 141 17.08 -1.53 -4.11
C GLY A 141 17.90 -0.47 -3.38
N ASP A 142 17.88 -0.47 -2.05
CA ASP A 142 18.66 0.42 -1.19
C ASP A 142 19.75 -0.36 -0.42
N LEU A 143 20.39 0.27 0.58
CA LEU A 143 21.37 -0.34 1.47
C LEU A 143 20.95 -1.75 1.90
N GLY A 144 21.85 -2.72 1.71
CA GLY A 144 21.60 -4.12 2.06
C GLY A 144 20.93 -4.97 0.98
N GLU A 145 20.45 -4.38 -0.14
CA GLU A 145 19.80 -5.15 -1.21
C GLU A 145 20.74 -6.18 -1.84
N GLN A 146 20.26 -7.43 -1.92
CA GLN A 146 21.00 -8.55 -2.49
C GLN A 146 20.52 -8.92 -3.90
N ILE A 147 19.33 -8.47 -4.29
CA ILE A 147 18.74 -8.75 -5.61
C ILE A 147 19.05 -7.58 -6.55
N SER A 148 20.03 -7.78 -7.44
CA SER A 148 20.48 -6.74 -8.40
C SER A 148 19.36 -6.15 -9.26
N ALA A 149 18.34 -6.94 -9.60
CA ALA A 149 17.17 -6.49 -10.38
C ALA A 149 16.33 -5.41 -9.67
N GLN A 150 16.41 -5.31 -8.34
CA GLN A 150 15.67 -4.33 -7.55
C GLN A 150 16.37 -2.97 -7.47
N VAL A 151 17.70 -2.94 -7.65
CA VAL A 151 18.54 -1.75 -7.45
C VAL A 151 18.15 -0.57 -8.35
N PRO A 152 17.96 -0.75 -9.69
CA PRO A 152 17.69 0.39 -10.57
C PRO A 152 16.40 1.12 -10.19
N MET A 153 15.30 0.37 -9.98
CA MET A 153 14.02 0.97 -9.59
C MET A 153 14.05 1.53 -8.17
N GLY A 154 14.79 0.91 -7.25
CA GLY A 154 15.05 1.45 -5.91
C GLY A 154 15.62 2.86 -5.96
N GLN A 155 16.76 3.02 -6.64
CA GLN A 155 17.46 4.29 -6.74
C GLN A 155 16.64 5.38 -7.45
N LEU A 156 15.80 5.00 -8.42
CA LEU A 156 14.94 5.94 -9.15
C LEU A 156 13.69 6.36 -8.36
N THR A 157 13.25 5.57 -7.38
CA THR A 157 11.95 5.80 -6.70
C THR A 157 11.83 7.19 -6.07
N PRO A 158 12.79 7.70 -5.27
CA PRO A 158 12.70 9.04 -4.70
C PRO A 158 12.63 10.14 -5.78
N GLY A 159 13.49 10.04 -6.80
CA GLY A 159 13.49 11.01 -7.90
C GLY A 159 12.20 11.02 -8.71
N LEU A 160 11.59 9.85 -8.95
CA LEU A 160 10.29 9.77 -9.61
C LEU A 160 9.17 10.40 -8.77
N LEU A 161 9.21 10.23 -7.45
CA LEU A 161 8.24 10.87 -6.55
C LEU A 161 8.42 12.40 -6.56
N ASP A 162 9.67 12.87 -6.56
CA ASP A 162 9.99 14.29 -6.66
C ASP A 162 9.51 14.89 -8.00
N ASP A 163 9.77 14.22 -9.12
CA ASP A 163 9.34 14.64 -10.46
C ASP A 163 7.81 14.68 -10.61
N LEU A 164 7.11 13.76 -9.94
CA LEU A 164 5.65 13.74 -9.89
C LEU A 164 5.06 14.77 -8.91
N GLY A 165 5.90 15.43 -8.11
CA GLY A 165 5.46 16.33 -7.04
C GLY A 165 4.66 15.60 -5.95
N ILE A 166 4.91 14.31 -5.75
CA ILE A 166 4.28 13.48 -4.71
C ILE A 166 5.16 13.56 -3.46
N PRO A 167 4.68 14.17 -2.35
CA PRO A 167 5.42 14.17 -1.10
C PRO A 167 5.69 12.75 -0.63
N TRP A 168 6.88 12.51 -0.10
CA TRP A 168 7.26 11.19 0.40
C TRP A 168 8.08 11.25 1.68
N TYR A 169 7.97 10.17 2.46
CA TYR A 169 8.70 10.00 3.72
C TYR A 169 9.23 8.58 3.83
N SER A 170 10.41 8.41 4.42
CA SER A 170 11.00 7.10 4.73
C SER A 170 11.16 6.95 6.25
N PRO A 171 10.07 6.59 6.97
CA PRO A 171 10.14 6.42 8.42
C PRO A 171 10.95 5.18 8.81
N THR A 172 11.29 5.10 10.08
CA THR A 172 11.77 3.88 10.75
C THR A 172 10.62 3.25 11.55
N PRO A 173 10.77 2.01 12.05
CA PRO A 173 9.80 1.44 12.98
C PRO A 173 9.60 2.25 14.27
N SER A 174 10.49 3.20 14.59
CA SER A 174 10.39 4.01 15.81
C SER A 174 9.44 5.21 15.67
N ASP A 175 9.25 5.73 14.45
CA ASP A 175 8.49 6.96 14.19
C ASP A 175 7.34 6.77 13.19
N VAL A 176 7.15 5.57 12.65
CA VAL A 176 6.04 5.23 11.74
C VAL A 176 4.65 5.56 12.30
N ASP A 177 4.44 5.40 13.60
CA ASP A 177 3.18 5.72 14.31
C ASP A 177 2.84 7.22 14.33
N ARG A 178 3.80 8.07 14.00
CA ARG A 178 3.63 9.52 13.78
C ARG A 178 3.56 9.83 12.29
N VAL A 179 4.46 9.24 11.50
CA VAL A 179 4.65 9.60 10.09
C VAL A 179 3.46 9.17 9.23
N ILE A 180 2.95 7.95 9.35
CA ILE A 180 1.83 7.49 8.51
C ILE A 180 0.54 8.30 8.75
N PRO A 181 0.09 8.55 10.00
CA PRO A 181 -1.06 9.42 10.24
C PRO A 181 -0.86 10.86 9.75
N GLY A 182 0.37 11.39 9.90
CA GLY A 182 0.73 12.71 9.38
C GLY A 182 0.67 12.77 7.85
N ALA A 183 1.20 11.75 7.18
CA ALA A 183 1.18 11.63 5.72
C ALA A 183 -0.24 11.53 5.17
N TRP A 184 -1.13 10.77 5.83
CA TRP A 184 -2.54 10.74 5.44
C TRP A 184 -3.24 12.08 5.65
N THR A 185 -2.94 12.77 6.76
CA THR A 185 -3.45 14.13 7.01
C THR A 185 -3.00 15.10 5.91
N LEU A 186 -1.74 15.02 5.49
CA LEU A 186 -1.21 15.80 4.39
C LEU A 186 -1.93 15.47 3.09
N ALA A 187 -2.05 14.18 2.73
CA ALA A 187 -2.72 13.74 1.51
C ALA A 187 -4.13 14.31 1.38
N LYS A 188 -4.92 14.24 2.47
CA LYS A 188 -6.27 14.82 2.52
C LYS A 188 -6.28 16.33 2.39
N THR A 189 -5.34 17.02 3.05
CA THR A 189 -5.29 18.49 3.06
C THR A 189 -4.84 19.05 1.72
N SER A 190 -3.87 18.42 1.06
CA SER A 190 -3.36 18.87 -0.24
C SER A 190 -4.20 18.38 -1.42
N GLY A 191 -5.02 17.34 -1.21
CA GLY A 191 -5.69 16.61 -2.28
C GLY A 191 -4.68 15.91 -3.19
N LEU A 192 -3.61 15.32 -2.63
CA LEU A 192 -2.57 14.68 -3.43
C LEU A 192 -2.22 13.30 -2.87
N PRO A 193 -1.69 12.40 -3.71
CA PRO A 193 -1.00 11.22 -3.21
C PRO A 193 0.15 11.61 -2.28
N VAL A 194 0.42 10.78 -1.27
CA VAL A 194 1.62 10.86 -0.42
C VAL A 194 2.20 9.46 -0.29
N ALA A 195 3.51 9.33 -0.46
CA ALA A 195 4.21 8.05 -0.42
C ALA A 195 4.95 7.81 0.90
N ILE A 196 4.92 6.58 1.39
CA ILE A 196 5.69 6.10 2.52
C ILE A 196 6.62 5.01 2.01
N LEU A 197 7.92 5.24 2.09
CA LEU A 197 8.95 4.29 1.73
C LEU A 197 9.34 3.49 2.98
N LEU A 198 8.96 2.21 3.02
CA LEU A 198 9.32 1.31 4.11
C LEU A 198 10.55 0.49 3.71
N GLY A 199 11.71 0.88 4.24
CA GLY A 199 12.99 0.22 3.97
C GLY A 199 13.20 -1.09 4.75
N GLU A 200 14.42 -1.64 4.66
CA GLU A 200 14.82 -2.93 5.22
C GLU A 200 14.43 -3.12 6.70
N SER A 201 14.56 -2.08 7.54
CA SER A 201 14.25 -2.14 8.98
C SER A 201 12.82 -2.56 9.36
N PHE A 202 11.89 -2.65 8.42
CA PHE A 202 10.53 -3.18 8.65
C PHE A 202 10.40 -4.67 8.35
N TRP A 203 11.36 -5.23 7.61
CA TRP A 203 11.26 -6.53 6.97
C TRP A 203 12.36 -7.49 7.43
N VAL A 204 13.26 -7.08 8.31
CA VAL A 204 14.33 -7.93 8.85
C VAL A 204 13.99 -8.24 10.30
#